data_AF-A0A9Q0SSJ5-F1
#
_entry.id   AF-A0A9Q0SSJ5-F1
#
_cell.length_a   1.000
_cell.length_b   1.000
_cell.length_c   1.000
_cell.angle_alpha   90.00
_cell.angle_beta   90.00
_cell.angle_gamma   90.00
#
_symmetry.space_group_name_H-M   'P 1'
#
loop_
_entity.id
_entity.type
_entity.pdbx_description
1 polymer ?
#
loop_
_entity_poly.entity_id
_entity_poly.type
_entity_poly.pdbx_seq_one_letter_code
_entity_poly.pdbx_strand_id
1 'polypeptide(L)'
;MIGSVKGINGGEVTKSVSCHQSLYPYLLYYCHSVPKVRVYEADIIDVESKERINRGVAICHLDTSAWSPDHGAFVALGSSPGEN
;
A
#
# COMPACT_ATOMS: atom_id res chain seq x y z
N MET A 1 0.06 -12.50 -11.37
CA MET A 1 1.48 -12.07 -11.47
C MET A 1 1.52 -10.54 -11.46
N ILE A 2 2.61 -9.93 -10.99
CA ILE A 2 2.80 -8.47 -11.07
C ILE A 2 3.46 -8.12 -12.41
N GLY A 3 2.87 -7.19 -13.14
CA GLY A 3 3.35 -6.69 -14.41
C GLY A 3 4.20 -5.43 -14.30
N SER A 4 3.95 -4.47 -15.19
CA SER A 4 4.64 -3.18 -15.14
C SER A 4 4.35 -2.47 -13.81
N VAL A 5 5.38 -1.82 -13.25
CA VAL A 5 5.27 -1.03 -12.01
C VAL A 5 5.77 0.37 -12.29
N LYS A 6 4.96 1.37 -11.96
CA LYS A 6 5.27 2.79 -12.17
C LYS A 6 5.11 3.56 -10.87
N GLY A 7 6.14 4.30 -10.47
CA GLY A 7 6.03 5.28 -9.39
C GLY A 7 5.17 6.48 -9.80
N ILE A 8 4.21 6.86 -8.97
CA ILE A 8 3.48 8.13 -9.11
C ILE A 8 4.45 9.29 -8.81
N ASN A 9 4.28 10.44 -9.47
CA ASN A 9 5.17 11.60 -9.32
C ASN A 9 6.65 11.28 -9.55
N GLY A 10 6.94 10.40 -10.52
CA GLY A 10 8.32 9.97 -10.80
C GLY A 10 8.91 8.99 -9.77
N GLY A 11 8.11 8.51 -8.82
CA GLY A 11 8.57 7.68 -7.70
C GLY A 11 9.14 8.48 -6.53
N GLU A 12 9.00 9.82 -6.57
CA GLU A 12 9.43 10.70 -5.49
C GLU A 12 8.63 10.48 -4.21
N VAL A 13 9.27 10.79 -3.08
CA VAL A 13 8.60 10.75 -1.78
C VAL A 13 7.48 11.78 -1.75
N THR A 14 6.31 11.35 -1.31
CA THR A 14 5.11 12.18 -1.30
C THR A 14 4.29 11.97 -0.02
N LYS A 15 3.17 12.69 0.07
CA LYS A 15 2.15 12.52 1.11
C LYS A 15 0.91 11.94 0.45
N SER A 16 0.26 10.98 1.10
CA SER A 16 -1.01 10.42 0.63
C SER A 16 -1.95 10.15 1.80
N VAL A 17 -3.24 10.11 1.48
CA VAL A 17 -4.29 9.62 2.38
C VAL A 17 -4.78 8.29 1.83
N SER A 18 -4.77 7.25 2.66
CA SER A 18 -5.32 5.95 2.32
C SER A 18 -6.67 5.78 3.01
N CYS A 19 -7.69 5.37 2.26
CA CYS A 19 -9.03 5.10 2.77
C CYS A 19 -9.40 3.64 2.55
N HIS A 20 -9.88 2.99 3.59
CA HIS A 20 -10.29 1.59 3.60
C HIS A 20 -11.79 1.49 3.90
N GLN A 21 -12.50 0.66 3.15
CA GLN A 21 -13.89 0.38 3.46
C GLN A 21 -13.95 -0.35 4.82
N SER A 22 -14.79 0.14 5.71
CA SER A 22 -15.03 -0.51 7.00
C SER A 22 -16.35 -1.27 6.97
N LEU A 23 -16.40 -2.43 7.63
CA LEU A 23 -17.62 -3.23 7.71
C LEU A 23 -18.62 -2.58 8.66
N TYR A 24 -19.56 -1.83 8.10
CA TYR A 24 -20.65 -1.16 8.82
C TYR A 24 -21.99 -1.33 8.07
N PRO A 25 -23.15 -1.12 8.72
CA PRO A 25 -24.47 -1.22 8.09
C PRO A 25 -24.73 -0.22 6.95
N TYR A 26 -23.83 0.73 6.73
CA TYR A 26 -23.86 1.72 5.66
C TYR A 26 -22.44 1.95 5.13
N LEU A 27 -22.34 2.56 3.95
CA LEU A 27 -21.06 2.83 3.31
C LEU A 27 -20.22 3.81 4.15
N LEU A 28 -19.12 3.31 4.72
CA LEU A 28 -18.17 4.07 5.50
C LEU A 28 -16.74 3.76 5.05
N TYR A 29 -15.94 4.81 4.86
CA TYR A 29 -14.50 4.70 4.64
C TYR A 29 -13.75 5.23 5.86
N TYR A 30 -12.89 4.40 6.41
CA TYR A 30 -11.90 4.81 7.40
C TYR A 30 -10.64 5.27 6.67
N CYS A 31 -10.23 6.52 6.88
CA CYS A 31 -9.05 7.09 6.24
C CYS A 31 -7.95 7.38 7.25
N HIS A 32 -6.69 7.21 6.83
CA HIS A 32 -5.52 7.53 7.61
C HIS A 32 -4.39 8.03 6.72
N SER A 33 -3.41 8.72 7.32
CA SER A 33 -2.28 9.34 6.62
C SER A 33 -0.99 9.02 7.35
N VAL A 34 -0.01 8.51 6.62
CA VAL A 34 1.37 8.32 7.09
C VAL A 34 2.26 9.29 6.31
N PRO A 35 2.89 10.28 6.95
CA PRO A 35 3.72 11.25 6.25
C PRO A 35 5.04 10.58 5.82
N LYS A 36 5.39 10.71 4.53
CA LYS A 36 6.53 10.07 3.82
C LYS A 36 6.21 8.68 3.27
N VAL A 37 5.69 8.68 2.06
CA VAL A 37 5.41 7.47 1.30
C VAL A 37 5.96 7.54 -0.11
N ARG A 38 6.09 6.39 -0.78
CA ARG A 38 6.12 6.30 -2.24
C ARG A 38 4.88 5.55 -2.71
N VAL A 39 4.26 6.04 -3.76
CA VAL A 39 3.06 5.42 -4.34
C VAL A 39 3.41 4.82 -5.69
N TYR A 40 2.93 3.60 -5.92
CA TYR A 40 3.17 2.84 -7.14
C TYR A 40 1.85 2.40 -7.73
N GLU A 41 1.76 2.40 -9.05
CA GLU A 41 0.73 1.69 -9.79
C GLU A 41 1.35 0.47 -10.43
N ALA A 42 0.72 -0.68 -10.25
CA ALA A 42 1.19 -1.95 -10.75
C ALA A 42 0.11 -2.63 -11.59
N ASP A 43 0.49 -3.18 -12.72
CA ASP A 43 -0.40 -4.05 -13.48
C ASP A 43 -0.54 -5.40 -12.76
N ILE A 44 -1.77 -5.88 -12.65
CA ILE A 44 -2.08 -7.23 -12.20
C ILE A 44 -2.32 -8.04 -13.47
N ILE A 45 -1.52 -9.07 -13.66
CA ILE A 45 -1.47 -9.90 -14.86
C ILE A 45 -1.97 -11.30 -14.54
N ASP A 46 -2.82 -11.85 -15.42
CA ASP A 46 -3.24 -13.25 -15.36
C ASP A 46 -2.04 -14.19 -15.51
N VAL A 47 -2.02 -15.29 -14.75
CA VAL A 47 -0.86 -16.17 -14.72
C VAL A 47 -0.70 -16.96 -16.01
N GLU A 48 -1.79 -17.36 -16.67
CA GLU A 48 -1.78 -18.21 -17.85
C GLU A 48 -1.74 -17.37 -19.13
N SER A 49 -2.70 -16.48 -19.32
CA SER A 49 -2.84 -15.70 -20.56
C SER A 49 -1.80 -14.59 -20.70
N LYS A 50 -1.17 -14.19 -19.57
CA LYS A 50 -0.28 -13.02 -19.47
C LYS A 50 -0.94 -11.69 -19.81
N GLU A 51 -2.27 -11.67 -19.94
CA GLU A 51 -3.00 -10.44 -20.18
C GLU A 51 -3.15 -9.64 -18.89
N ARG A 52 -3.18 -8.31 -19.04
CA ARG A 52 -3.45 -7.41 -17.92
C ARG A 52 -4.92 -7.50 -17.54
N ILE A 53 -5.19 -7.95 -16.31
CA ILE A 53 -6.55 -8.10 -15.79
C ILE A 53 -6.97 -6.93 -14.90
N ASN A 54 -6.01 -6.21 -14.29
CA ASN A 54 -6.32 -5.05 -13.47
C ASN A 54 -5.11 -4.12 -13.30
N ARG A 55 -5.32 -2.97 -12.65
CA ARG A 55 -4.31 -2.04 -12.18
C ARG A 55 -4.49 -1.84 -10.67
N GLY A 56 -3.47 -2.19 -9.90
CA GLY A 56 -3.43 -1.99 -8.46
C GLY A 56 -2.63 -0.76 -8.08
N VAL A 57 -2.94 -0.18 -6.92
CA VAL A 57 -2.13 0.87 -6.28
C VAL A 57 -1.47 0.26 -5.06
N ALA A 58 -0.16 0.45 -4.91
CA ALA A 58 0.62 0.06 -3.76
C ALA A 58 1.27 1.30 -3.13
N ILE A 59 1.34 1.33 -1.79
CA ILE A 59 1.94 2.43 -1.03
C ILE A 59 3.03 1.85 -0.16
N CYS A 60 4.24 2.36 -0.33
CA CYS A 60 5.38 2.06 0.53
C CYS A 60 5.48 3.16 1.59
N HIS A 61 5.25 2.80 2.86
CA HIS A 61 5.45 3.69 4.00
C HIS A 61 6.94 3.73 4.34
N LEU A 62 7.57 4.90 4.22
CA LEU A 62 9.01 5.04 4.46
C LEU A 62 9.34 5.30 5.93
N ASP A 63 8.34 5.65 6.73
CA ASP A 63 8.47 5.88 8.17
C ASP A 63 7.30 5.20 8.90
N THR A 64 7.60 4.07 9.53
CA THR A 64 6.65 3.26 10.31
C THR A 64 6.91 3.38 11.81
N SER A 65 7.76 4.32 12.25
CA SER A 65 8.19 4.45 13.65
C SER A 65 7.04 4.66 14.64
N ALA A 66 5.96 5.31 14.19
CA ALA A 66 4.76 5.56 15.00
C ALA A 66 3.75 4.40 15.00
N TRP A 67 4.03 3.31 14.29
CA TRP A 67 3.11 2.18 14.19
C TRP A 67 3.18 1.32 15.45
N SER A 68 2.08 0.65 15.80
CA SER A 68 2.08 -0.30 16.91
C SER A 68 3.03 -1.47 16.60
N PRO A 69 3.86 -1.94 17.56
CA PRO A 69 4.65 -3.15 17.39
C PRO A 69 3.82 -4.39 17.03
N ASP A 70 2.55 -4.42 17.45
CA ASP A 70 1.60 -5.51 17.14
C ASP A 70 0.93 -5.35 15.77
N HIS A 71 1.33 -4.37 14.96
CA HIS A 71 0.75 -4.17 13.63
C HIS A 71 0.96 -5.42 12.77
N GLY A 72 -0.08 -5.88 12.07
CA GLY A 72 -0.08 -7.18 11.37
C GLY A 72 1.07 -7.37 10.36
N ALA A 73 1.57 -6.29 9.77
CA ALA A 73 2.76 -6.34 8.90
C ALA A 73 4.03 -6.77 9.65
N PHE A 74 4.24 -6.28 10.88
CA PHE A 74 5.38 -6.64 11.73
C PHE A 74 5.27 -8.08 12.21
N VAL A 75 4.06 -8.50 12.61
CA VAL A 75 3.81 -9.90 13.00
C VAL A 75 4.08 -10.86 11.83
N ALA A 76 3.66 -10.49 10.62
CA ALA A 76 3.83 -11.34 9.44
C ALA A 76 5.27 -11.39 8.91
N LEU A 77 6.02 -10.29 9.02
CA LEU A 77 7.36 -10.16 8.42
C LEU A 77 8.52 -10.25 9.43
N GLY A 78 8.24 -10.16 10.73
CA GLY A 78 9.24 -10.19 11.80
C GLY A 78 10.05 -8.90 11.97
N SER A 79 9.66 -7.80 11.34
CA SER A 79 10.25 -6.47 11.53
C SER A 79 9.59 -5.69 12.67
N SER A 80 10.12 -4.53 13.05
CA SER A 80 9.55 -3.66 14.08
C SER A 80 9.34 -2.21 13.61
N PRO A 81 8.59 -1.38 14.36
CA PRO A 81 8.33 0.01 13.99
C PRO A 81 9.63 0.81 13.75
N GLY A 82 9.73 1.44 12.58
CA GLY A 82 10.90 2.25 12.21
C GLY A 82 12.05 1.46 11.58
N GLU A 83 11.96 0.13 11.52
CA GLU A 83 12.87 -0.74 10.76
C GLU A 83 12.31 -0.94 9.36
N ASN A 84 12.59 0.01 8.46
CA ASN A 84 12.24 -0.06 7.03
C ASN A 84 13.50 -0.19 6.17
#